data_AF-A0ABD0U960-F1
#
_entry.id   AF-A0ABD0U960-F1
#
_cell.length_a   1.000
_cell.length_b   1.000
_cell.length_c   1.000
_cell.angle_alpha   90.00
_cell.angle_beta   90.00
_cell.angle_gamma   90.00
#
_symmetry.space_group_name_H-M   'P 1'
#
loop_
_entity.id
_entity.type
_entity.pdbx_description
1 polymer ?
#
loop_
_entity_poly.entity_id
_entity_poly.type
_entity_poly.pdbx_seq_one_letter_code
_entity_poly.pdbx_strand_id
1 'polypeptide(L)'
;MVSEACPSMGRVAEKPLNGSVPAGKKIRGKVPKKIHKAEREKLKRDHLNELFFELSHALDPARQNNGKATILCDATRLLQDLITQVGSLKKENVALLNESHYVTIEKNELEDDNAALQGDIDRLQNQIQESVDPPAISEPNCSALPSQNSSVAPVFVLPLSQDLQQAIADVAGPLSSPKPSSHISRPHARYPTPDSWSLEFLSRNLEASGVDKA
;
A
#
# COMPACT_ATOMS: atom_id res chain seq x y z
N MET A 1 -8.88 74.67 -6.69
CA MET A 1 -8.32 75.24 -5.45
C MET A 1 -6.83 75.36 -5.70
N VAL A 2 -6.32 76.50 -6.18
CA VAL A 2 -6.00 77.71 -5.39
C VAL A 2 -4.92 77.32 -4.36
N SER A 3 -3.72 77.88 -4.25
CA SER A 3 -2.99 78.95 -4.93
C SER A 3 -1.56 78.96 -4.34
N GLU A 4 -0.62 79.59 -5.07
CA GLU A 4 0.50 80.45 -4.56
C GLU A 4 1.66 79.82 -3.73
N ALA A 5 2.91 80.28 -3.79
CA ALA A 5 3.52 81.49 -4.38
C ALA A 5 5.03 81.28 -4.70
N CYS A 6 5.55 82.08 -5.64
CA CYS A 6 6.97 82.45 -5.76
C CYS A 6 7.34 83.62 -4.82
N PRO A 7 8.64 83.90 -4.62
CA PRO A 7 9.20 85.17 -5.14
C PRO A 7 10.61 84.99 -5.76
N SER A 8 10.91 85.60 -6.92
CA SER A 8 11.50 86.96 -7.13
C SER A 8 12.97 87.03 -6.69
N MET A 9 13.97 87.55 -7.42
CA MET A 9 14.06 88.49 -8.54
C MET A 9 15.50 88.42 -9.09
N GLY A 10 15.74 88.82 -10.35
CA GLY A 10 17.10 89.18 -10.79
C GLY A 10 17.43 88.91 -12.25
N ARG A 11 16.96 89.78 -13.15
CA ARG A 11 17.49 89.93 -14.51
C ARG A 11 18.73 90.84 -14.48
N VAL A 12 19.78 90.48 -15.20
CA VAL A 12 20.63 91.43 -15.94
C VAL A 12 21.02 90.77 -17.27
N ALA A 13 20.80 91.52 -18.36
CA ALA A 13 21.16 91.19 -19.74
C ALA A 13 22.62 91.57 -20.02
N GLU A 14 23.24 90.92 -21.01
CA GLU A 14 23.95 91.56 -22.14
C GLU A 14 24.41 90.46 -23.14
N LYS A 15 24.32 90.78 -24.44
CA LYS A 15 24.73 89.99 -25.65
C LYS A 15 26.21 90.37 -26.00
N PRO A 16 26.92 89.87 -27.06
CA PRO A 16 26.50 88.98 -28.15
C PRO A 16 27.50 87.94 -28.76
N LEU A 17 26.91 87.05 -29.58
CA LEU A 17 27.38 86.44 -30.85
C LEU A 17 28.76 85.74 -30.93
N ASN A 18 28.75 84.40 -31.08
CA ASN A 18 29.35 83.74 -32.27
C ASN A 18 29.01 82.23 -32.37
N GLY A 19 28.61 81.77 -33.56
CA GLY A 19 28.95 80.41 -34.07
C GLY A 19 28.02 79.22 -33.81
N SER A 20 27.06 79.01 -34.73
CA SER A 20 26.64 77.74 -35.36
C SER A 20 25.98 76.59 -34.54
N VAL A 21 24.81 76.17 -35.04
CA VAL A 21 24.05 74.92 -34.78
C VAL A 21 23.84 74.25 -36.17
N PRO A 22 23.52 72.95 -36.36
CA PRO A 22 23.36 71.79 -35.46
C PRO A 22 24.20 70.56 -35.87
N ALA A 23 24.31 69.52 -35.02
CA ALA A 23 24.20 68.13 -35.49
C ALA A 23 24.37 67.11 -34.35
N GLY A 24 23.47 66.13 -34.34
CA GLY A 24 23.79 64.78 -33.87
C GLY A 24 23.35 64.44 -32.46
N LYS A 25 22.03 64.24 -32.28
CA LYS A 25 21.53 63.24 -31.32
C LYS A 25 22.13 61.88 -31.70
N LYS A 26 23.32 61.54 -31.20
CA LYS A 26 23.74 60.14 -31.13
C LYS A 26 23.01 59.52 -29.96
N ILE A 27 21.85 58.95 -30.26
CA ILE A 27 21.28 57.84 -29.51
C ILE A 27 22.44 56.87 -29.33
N ARG A 28 23.03 56.84 -28.14
CA ARG A 28 23.98 55.79 -27.75
C ARG A 28 23.13 54.52 -27.68
N GLY A 29 22.89 53.91 -28.84
CA GLY A 29 22.42 52.55 -28.93
C GLY A 29 23.32 51.76 -28.00
N LYS A 30 22.71 51.16 -26.98
CA LYS A 30 23.41 50.32 -26.02
C LYS A 30 23.95 49.14 -26.82
N VAL A 31 25.17 49.29 -27.33
CA VAL A 31 25.90 48.19 -27.96
C VAL A 31 25.96 47.10 -26.89
N PRO A 32 25.47 45.88 -27.18
CA PRO A 32 25.55 44.78 -26.23
C PRO A 32 27.00 44.67 -25.78
N LYS A 33 27.25 44.80 -24.47
CA LYS A 33 28.60 44.67 -23.90
C LYS A 33 29.15 43.34 -24.38
N LYS A 34 30.21 43.37 -25.19
CA LYS A 34 30.94 42.17 -25.59
C LYS A 34 31.63 41.64 -24.34
N ILE A 35 30.92 40.80 -23.59
CA ILE A 35 31.47 40.05 -22.47
C ILE A 35 32.65 39.22 -22.98
N HIS A 36 33.78 39.33 -22.29
CA HIS A 36 34.99 38.63 -22.68
C HIS A 36 34.76 37.13 -22.53
N LYS A 37 35.39 36.31 -23.39
CA LYS A 37 35.22 34.85 -23.40
C LYS A 37 35.40 34.22 -22.00
N ALA A 38 36.33 34.74 -21.21
CA ALA A 38 36.59 34.29 -19.84
C ALA A 38 35.41 34.53 -18.89
N GLU A 39 34.73 35.68 -19.00
CA GLU A 39 33.58 36.03 -18.14
C GLU A 39 32.39 35.12 -18.43
N ARG A 40 32.13 34.85 -19.71
CA ARG A 40 31.07 33.90 -20.12
C ARG A 40 31.34 32.49 -19.61
N GLU A 41 32.58 32.03 -19.69
CA GLU A 41 32.95 30.70 -19.19
C GLU A 41 32.90 30.62 -17.66
N LYS A 42 33.29 31.69 -16.95
CA LYS A 42 33.14 31.76 -15.50
C LYS A 42 31.67 31.59 -15.11
N LEU A 43 30.76 32.36 -15.70
CA LEU A 43 29.33 32.27 -15.41
C LEU A 43 28.78 30.85 -15.66
N LYS A 44 29.23 30.20 -16.74
CA LYS A 44 28.87 28.81 -17.03
C LYS A 44 29.37 27.84 -15.96
N ARG A 45 30.60 27.98 -15.49
CA ARG A 45 31.18 27.13 -14.43
C ARG A 45 30.52 27.35 -13.09
N ASP A 46 30.23 28.60 -12.74
CA ASP A 46 29.53 28.96 -11.51
C ASP A 46 28.13 28.34 -11.50
N HIS A 47 27.39 28.43 -12.61
CA HIS A 47 26.10 27.75 -12.75
C HIS A 47 26.19 26.22 -12.64
N LEU A 48 27.16 25.59 -13.30
CA LEU A 48 27.36 24.14 -13.17
C LEU A 48 27.74 23.73 -11.74
N ASN A 49 28.54 24.53 -11.05
CA ASN A 49 28.90 24.25 -9.66
C ASN A 49 27.69 24.35 -8.74
N GLU A 50 26.77 25.28 -8.99
CA GLU A 50 25.50 25.36 -8.27
C GLU A 50 24.69 24.06 -8.45
N LEU A 51 24.56 23.54 -9.67
CA LEU A 51 23.86 22.27 -9.93
C LEU A 51 24.53 21.09 -9.22
N PHE A 52 25.87 21.04 -9.17
CA PHE A 52 26.58 20.01 -8.40
C PHE A 52 26.35 20.15 -6.90
N PHE A 53 26.26 21.39 -6.40
CA PHE A 53 25.98 21.67 -5.00
C PHE A 53 24.55 21.23 -4.63
N GLU A 54 23.54 21.64 -5.40
CA GLU A 54 22.15 21.22 -5.24
C GLU A 54 22.02 19.68 -5.28
N LEU A 55 22.64 19.02 -6.26
CA LEU A 55 22.64 17.56 -6.36
C LEU A 55 23.29 16.92 -5.13
N SER A 56 24.45 17.42 -4.68
CA SER A 56 25.12 16.89 -3.50
C SER A 56 24.27 17.02 -2.24
N HIS A 57 23.56 18.14 -2.08
CA HIS A 57 22.68 18.39 -0.95
C HIS A 57 21.44 17.49 -1.01
N ALA A 58 20.88 17.24 -2.20
CA ALA A 58 19.76 16.33 -2.38
C ALA A 58 20.12 14.86 -2.09
N LEU A 59 21.37 14.45 -2.35
CA LEU A 59 21.85 13.09 -2.06
C LEU A 59 22.10 12.88 -0.56
N ASP A 60 22.83 13.78 0.08
CA ASP A 60 23.13 13.70 1.51
C ASP A 60 23.44 15.10 2.07
N PRO A 61 22.47 15.74 2.74
CA PRO A 61 22.64 17.05 3.36
C PRO A 61 23.75 17.12 4.41
N ALA A 62 24.11 15.99 5.02
CA ALA A 62 25.11 15.93 6.08
C ALA A 62 26.55 15.81 5.53
N ARG A 63 26.71 15.49 4.24
CA ARG A 63 28.01 15.22 3.63
C ARG A 63 28.62 16.48 3.03
N GLN A 64 29.61 17.05 3.70
CA GLN A 64 30.35 18.20 3.19
C GLN A 64 31.52 17.77 2.30
N ASN A 65 31.68 18.42 1.14
CA ASN A 65 32.87 18.36 0.27
C ASN A 65 33.10 17.05 -0.50
N ASN A 66 32.10 16.56 -1.23
CA ASN A 66 32.25 15.41 -2.12
C ASN A 66 32.90 15.81 -3.46
N GLY A 67 33.81 14.98 -3.97
CA GLY A 67 34.34 15.14 -5.33
C GLY A 67 33.24 15.00 -6.37
N LYS A 68 33.32 15.75 -7.49
CA LYS A 68 32.31 15.74 -8.57
C LYS A 68 32.02 14.34 -9.11
N ALA A 69 33.04 13.50 -9.25
CA ALA A 69 32.88 12.12 -9.69
C ALA A 69 32.05 11.31 -8.69
N THR A 70 32.32 11.45 -7.39
CA THR A 70 31.59 10.77 -6.31
C THR A 70 30.11 11.17 -6.32
N ILE A 71 29.80 12.47 -6.44
CA ILE A 71 28.41 12.96 -6.53
C ILE A 71 27.65 12.27 -7.67
N LEU A 72 28.27 12.17 -8.86
CA LEU A 72 27.64 11.51 -10.01
C LEU A 72 27.49 10.00 -9.81
N CYS A 73 28.50 9.33 -9.27
CA CYS A 73 28.44 7.91 -8.97
C CYS A 73 27.34 7.59 -7.95
N ASP A 74 27.27 8.37 -6.87
CA ASP A 74 26.26 8.19 -5.82
C ASP A 74 24.85 8.47 -6.34
N ALA A 75 24.66 9.55 -7.11
CA ALA A 75 23.37 9.82 -7.76
C ALA A 75 22.93 8.69 -8.68
N THR A 76 23.86 8.18 -9.50
CA THR A 76 23.57 7.09 -10.45
C THR A 76 23.19 5.81 -9.72
N ARG A 77 23.96 5.45 -8.68
CA ARG A 77 23.68 4.27 -7.85
C ARG A 77 22.34 4.39 -7.15
N LEU A 78 22.08 5.51 -6.47
CA LEU A 78 20.83 5.73 -5.76
C LEU A 78 19.62 5.69 -6.71
N LEU A 79 19.76 6.25 -7.91
CA LEU A 79 18.71 6.18 -8.93
C LEU A 79 18.43 4.74 -9.35
N GLN A 80 19.46 3.93 -9.58
CA GLN A 80 19.30 2.51 -9.92
C GLN A 80 18.63 1.72 -8.79
N ASP A 81 19.04 1.96 -7.55
CA ASP A 81 18.47 1.33 -6.37
C ASP A 81 17.00 1.70 -6.20
N LEU A 82 16.64 2.97 -6.40
CA LEU A 82 15.26 3.44 -6.33
C LEU A 82 14.39 2.86 -7.46
N ILE A 83 14.90 2.81 -8.69
CA ILE A 83 14.22 2.17 -9.82
C ILE A 83 13.94 0.70 -9.51
N THR A 84 14.92 0.00 -8.93
CA THR A 84 14.79 -1.41 -8.55
C THR A 84 13.74 -1.59 -7.45
N GLN A 85 13.76 -0.76 -6.42
CA GLN A 85 12.77 -0.77 -5.34
C GLN A 85 11.36 -0.50 -5.85
N VAL A 86 11.16 0.52 -6.69
CA VAL A 86 9.88 0.80 -7.33
C VAL A 86 9.40 -0.38 -8.17
N GLY A 87 10.31 -1.03 -8.90
CA GLY A 87 10.01 -2.24 -9.66
C GLY A 87 9.55 -3.39 -8.76
N SER A 88 10.23 -3.63 -7.63
CA SER A 88 9.86 -4.67 -6.66
C SER A 88 8.51 -4.39 -6.02
N LEU A 89 8.29 -3.16 -5.54
CA LEU A 89 7.03 -2.74 -4.90
C LEU A 89 5.83 -2.86 -5.86
N LYS A 90 6.02 -2.57 -7.15
CA LYS A 90 4.97 -2.78 -8.15
C LYS A 90 4.61 -4.26 -8.30
N LYS A 91 5.61 -5.15 -8.30
CA LYS A 91 5.37 -6.61 -8.38
C LYS A 91 4.64 -7.12 -7.14
N GLU A 92 5.07 -6.68 -5.95
CA GLU A 92 4.43 -7.04 -4.68
C GLU A 92 2.99 -6.50 -4.59
N ASN A 93 2.76 -5.26 -5.03
CA ASN A 93 1.42 -4.68 -5.07
C ASN A 93 0.48 -5.51 -5.96
N VAL A 94 0.94 -5.93 -7.14
CA VAL A 94 0.16 -6.83 -8.01
C VAL A 94 -0.09 -8.18 -7.33
N ALA A 95 0.91 -8.75 -6.65
CA ALA A 95 0.75 -10.00 -5.91
C ALA A 95 -0.30 -9.88 -4.79
N LEU A 96 -0.24 -8.82 -3.99
CA LEU A 96 -1.19 -8.53 -2.91
C LEU A 96 -2.61 -8.27 -3.44
N LEU A 97 -2.75 -7.58 -4.57
CA LEU A 97 -4.06 -7.38 -5.21
C LEU A 97 -4.67 -8.71 -5.67
N ASN A 98 -3.85 -9.59 -6.25
CA ASN A 98 -4.30 -10.93 -6.63
C ASN A 98 -4.72 -11.75 -5.41
N GLU A 99 -3.92 -11.76 -4.34
CA GLU A 99 -4.25 -12.45 -3.09
C GLU A 99 -5.54 -11.90 -2.46
N SER A 100 -5.68 -10.58 -2.37
CA SER A 100 -6.90 -9.93 -1.90
C SER A 100 -8.11 -10.32 -2.75
N HIS A 101 -7.94 -10.47 -4.07
CA HIS A 101 -9.00 -10.92 -4.96
C HIS A 101 -9.41 -12.37 -4.68
N TYR A 102 -8.44 -13.28 -4.50
CA TYR A 102 -8.72 -14.67 -4.14
C TYR A 102 -9.45 -14.78 -2.81
N VAL A 103 -8.99 -14.06 -1.78
CA VAL A 103 -9.65 -14.03 -0.46
C VAL A 103 -11.07 -13.49 -0.57
N THR A 104 -11.32 -12.50 -1.42
CA THR A 104 -12.67 -11.96 -1.64
C THR A 104 -13.59 -12.99 -2.28
N ILE A 105 -13.08 -13.75 -3.27
CA ILE A 105 -13.86 -14.83 -3.90
C ILE A 105 -14.19 -15.92 -2.88
N GLU A 106 -13.19 -16.42 -2.16
CA GLU A 106 -13.40 -17.47 -1.14
C GLU A 106 -14.38 -17.01 -0.05
N LYS A 107 -14.26 -15.74 0.39
CA LYS A 107 -15.21 -15.16 1.34
C LYS A 107 -16.65 -15.22 0.80
N ASN A 108 -16.87 -14.83 -0.46
CA ASN A 108 -18.20 -14.84 -1.06
C ASN A 108 -18.75 -16.27 -1.19
N GLU A 109 -17.92 -17.23 -1.61
CA GLU A 109 -18.30 -18.64 -1.69
C GLU A 109 -18.73 -19.19 -0.32
N LEU A 110 -18.01 -18.82 0.75
CA LEU A 110 -18.39 -19.20 2.12
C LEU A 110 -19.68 -18.51 2.59
N GLU A 111 -19.93 -17.26 2.20
CA GLU A 111 -21.19 -16.57 2.50
C GLU A 111 -22.38 -17.27 1.79
N ASP A 112 -22.20 -17.68 0.54
CA ASP A 112 -23.20 -18.42 -0.24
C ASP A 112 -23.49 -19.79 0.38
N ASP A 113 -22.46 -20.55 0.73
CA ASP A 113 -22.59 -21.86 1.40
C ASP A 113 -23.27 -21.72 2.77
N ASN A 114 -22.91 -20.70 3.55
CA ASN A 114 -23.52 -20.44 4.85
C ASN A 114 -25.00 -20.06 4.73
N ALA A 115 -25.38 -19.27 3.72
CA ALA A 115 -26.77 -18.95 3.44
C ALA A 115 -27.58 -20.19 3.03
N ALA A 116 -26.99 -21.08 2.22
CA ALA A 116 -27.62 -22.34 1.86
C ALA A 116 -27.85 -23.24 3.08
N LEU A 117 -26.85 -23.37 3.96
CA LEU A 117 -26.97 -24.13 5.21
C LEU A 117 -28.01 -23.53 6.15
N GLN A 118 -28.07 -22.20 6.28
CA GLN A 118 -29.10 -21.55 7.08
C GLN A 118 -30.51 -21.84 6.53
N GLY A 119 -30.69 -21.79 5.20
CA GLY A 119 -31.95 -22.17 4.57
C GLY A 119 -32.34 -23.63 4.81
N ASP A 120 -31.37 -24.54 4.83
CA ASP A 120 -31.58 -25.94 5.17
C ASP A 120 -31.97 -26.13 6.65
N ILE A 121 -31.33 -25.41 7.57
CA ILE A 121 -31.66 -25.40 9.00
C ILE A 121 -33.09 -24.91 9.19
N ASP A 122 -33.45 -23.76 8.60
CA ASP A 122 -34.78 -23.17 8.73
C ASP A 122 -35.87 -24.11 8.18
N ARG A 123 -35.60 -24.76 7.04
CA ARG A 123 -36.50 -25.77 6.46
C ARG A 123 -36.71 -26.96 7.41
N LEU A 124 -35.65 -27.50 8.00
CA LEU A 124 -35.74 -28.63 8.93
C LEU A 124 -36.45 -28.24 10.22
N GLN A 125 -36.21 -27.04 10.74
CA GLN A 125 -36.92 -26.52 11.92
C GLN A 125 -38.42 -26.37 11.66
N ASN A 126 -38.80 -25.86 10.49
CA ASN A 126 -40.21 -25.78 10.07
C ASN A 126 -40.86 -27.17 9.99
N GLN A 127 -40.16 -28.15 9.44
CA GLN A 127 -40.65 -29.54 9.37
C GLN A 127 -40.85 -30.14 10.77
N ILE A 128 -39.93 -29.90 11.71
CA ILE A 128 -40.07 -30.35 13.10
C ILE A 128 -41.27 -29.66 13.76
N GLN A 129 -41.43 -28.35 13.58
CA GLN A 129 -42.57 -27.60 14.13
C GLN A 129 -43.91 -28.14 13.61
N GLU A 130 -44.03 -28.36 12.29
CA GLU A 130 -45.23 -28.92 11.66
C GLU A 130 -45.53 -30.36 12.15
N SER A 131 -44.48 -31.13 12.46
CA SER A 131 -44.62 -32.50 13.00
C SER A 131 -45.03 -32.54 14.49
N VAL A 132 -44.84 -31.44 15.22
CA VAL A 132 -45.10 -31.33 16.67
C VAL A 132 -46.48 -30.74 16.97
N ASP A 133 -47.16 -30.13 15.99
CA ASP A 133 -48.54 -29.64 16.12
C ASP A 133 -49.56 -30.70 15.65
N PRO A 134 -50.16 -31.53 16.52
CA PRO A 134 -51.26 -32.40 16.14
C PRO A 134 -52.53 -31.58 15.84
N PRO A 135 -53.32 -31.91 14.80
CA PRO A 135 -54.59 -31.23 14.57
C PRO A 135 -55.54 -31.53 15.73
N ALA A 136 -55.96 -30.48 16.43
CA ALA A 136 -57.02 -30.51 17.43
C ALA A 136 -58.35 -30.90 16.77
N ILE A 137 -58.65 -32.21 16.75
CA ILE A 137 -59.98 -32.71 16.45
C ILE A 137 -60.77 -32.76 17.76
N SER A 138 -61.90 -32.07 17.76
CA SER A 138 -62.82 -31.89 18.89
C SER A 138 -63.43 -33.22 19.38
N GLU A 139 -63.43 -33.40 20.71
CA GLU A 139 -64.26 -34.17 21.68
C GLU A 139 -65.57 -34.86 21.19
N PRO A 140 -66.12 -35.93 21.85
CA PRO A 140 -66.19 -36.03 23.33
C PRO A 140 -66.14 -37.44 24.00
N ASN A 141 -65.87 -37.38 25.31
CA ASN A 141 -66.38 -38.26 26.38
C ASN A 141 -65.87 -39.72 26.49
N CYS A 142 -65.09 -40.02 27.54
CA CYS A 142 -65.51 -40.97 28.59
C CYS A 142 -64.50 -41.02 29.75
N SER A 143 -65.05 -41.03 30.96
CA SER A 143 -64.40 -41.05 32.27
C SER A 143 -63.44 -42.23 32.50
N ALA A 144 -62.30 -41.95 33.18
CA ALA A 144 -61.78 -42.64 34.38
C ALA A 144 -60.24 -42.65 34.44
N LEU A 145 -59.67 -42.06 35.50
CA LEU A 145 -58.34 -42.38 36.05
C LEU A 145 -58.47 -43.62 36.98
N PRO A 146 -57.40 -44.34 37.36
CA PRO A 146 -56.01 -43.86 37.43
C PRO A 146 -54.95 -44.84 36.91
N SER A 147 -53.84 -44.33 36.36
CA SER A 147 -52.54 -44.94 36.65
C SER A 147 -51.41 -44.00 36.26
N GLN A 148 -50.49 -43.82 37.20
CA GLN A 148 -49.25 -43.11 37.02
C GLN A 148 -48.41 -43.79 35.95
N ASN A 149 -48.08 -43.05 34.88
CA ASN A 149 -46.84 -43.26 34.17
C ASN A 149 -46.09 -41.93 34.22
N SER A 150 -45.18 -41.85 35.19
CA SER A 150 -44.11 -40.86 35.20
C SER A 150 -43.41 -40.92 33.85
N SER A 151 -43.41 -39.80 33.14
CA SER A 151 -42.56 -39.57 31.98
C SER A 151 -41.10 -39.60 32.46
N VAL A 152 -40.52 -40.80 32.54
CA VAL A 152 -39.08 -40.93 32.74
C VAL A 152 -38.44 -40.58 31.42
N ALA A 153 -37.99 -39.33 31.31
CA ALA A 153 -37.07 -38.90 30.26
C ALA A 153 -35.90 -39.91 30.19
N PRO A 154 -35.43 -40.28 28.99
CA PRO A 154 -34.30 -41.21 28.89
C PRO A 154 -33.09 -40.58 29.60
N VAL A 155 -32.66 -41.20 30.69
CA VAL A 155 -31.43 -40.84 31.39
C VAL A 155 -30.28 -41.33 30.53
N PHE A 156 -29.65 -40.41 29.79
CA PHE A 156 -28.40 -40.68 29.13
C PHE A 156 -27.30 -40.76 30.18
N VAL A 157 -26.89 -41.98 30.55
CA VAL A 157 -25.66 -42.20 31.29
C VAL A 157 -24.51 -42.05 30.31
N LEU A 158 -23.97 -40.84 30.22
CA LEU A 158 -22.76 -40.58 29.45
C LEU A 158 -21.59 -41.23 30.19
N PRO A 159 -20.82 -42.16 29.59
CA PRO A 159 -19.60 -42.66 30.20
C PRO A 159 -18.66 -41.47 30.37
N LEU A 160 -18.48 -41.01 31.60
CA LEU A 160 -17.47 -40.01 31.91
C LEU A 160 -16.12 -40.70 31.71
N SER A 161 -15.55 -40.54 30.51
CA SER A 161 -14.19 -40.97 30.20
C SER A 161 -13.26 -40.38 31.25
N GLN A 162 -12.41 -41.20 31.87
CA GLN A 162 -11.39 -40.79 32.84
C GLN A 162 -10.53 -39.61 32.34
N ASP A 163 -10.39 -39.44 31.03
CA ASP A 163 -9.72 -38.29 30.40
C ASP A 163 -10.31 -36.93 30.74
N LEU A 164 -11.63 -36.83 30.96
CA LEU A 164 -12.28 -35.54 31.29
C LEU A 164 -12.06 -35.17 32.76
N GLN A 165 -11.98 -36.17 33.65
CA GLN A 165 -11.60 -35.96 35.05
C GLN A 165 -10.13 -35.54 35.18
N GLN A 166 -9.25 -36.09 34.33
CA GLN A 166 -7.84 -35.71 34.27
C GLN A 166 -7.66 -34.28 33.74
N ALA A 167 -8.42 -33.88 32.72
CA ALA A 167 -8.39 -32.53 32.18
C ALA A 167 -8.90 -31.45 33.16
N ILE A 168 -9.85 -31.77 34.04
CA ILE A 168 -10.33 -30.85 35.09
C ILE A 168 -9.32 -30.77 36.25
N ALA A 169 -8.64 -31.87 36.59
CA ALA A 169 -7.59 -31.89 37.62
C ALA A 169 -6.34 -31.10 37.19
N ASP A 170 -6.00 -31.11 35.90
CA ASP A 170 -4.83 -30.42 35.35
C ASP A 170 -4.99 -28.88 35.26
N VAL A 171 -6.20 -28.34 35.40
CA VAL A 171 -6.46 -26.89 35.49
C VAL A 171 -6.07 -26.30 36.86
N ALA A 172 -5.87 -27.13 37.88
CA ALA A 172 -5.48 -26.69 39.23
C ALA A 172 -3.97 -26.75 39.52
N GLY A 173 -3.12 -27.10 38.54
CA GLY A 173 -1.66 -27.21 38.70
C GLY A 173 -0.89 -26.39 37.65
N PRO A 174 0.34 -25.90 37.96
CA PRO A 174 1.05 -24.98 37.08
C PRO A 174 1.68 -25.67 35.85
N LEU A 175 1.30 -25.14 34.68
CA LEU A 175 2.03 -25.04 33.41
C LEU A 175 2.77 -26.29 32.88
N SER A 176 2.13 -27.00 31.95
CA SER A 176 2.78 -27.87 30.96
C SER A 176 1.88 -28.01 29.73
N SER A 177 2.35 -27.57 28.55
CA SER A 177 1.59 -27.55 27.29
C SER A 177 1.34 -28.96 26.72
N PRO A 178 0.08 -29.36 26.43
CA PRO A 178 -0.19 -30.61 25.72
C PRO A 178 -0.04 -30.43 24.21
N LYS A 179 0.62 -31.40 23.58
CA LYS A 179 0.85 -31.50 22.14
C LYS A 179 -0.47 -31.81 21.42
N PRO A 180 -0.88 -31.06 20.38
CA PRO A 180 -2.17 -31.31 19.72
C PRO A 180 -2.15 -32.62 18.93
N SER A 181 -3.15 -33.46 19.19
CA SER A 181 -3.49 -34.66 18.40
C SER A 181 -3.87 -34.25 16.97
N SER A 182 -3.22 -34.88 15.99
CA SER A 182 -3.22 -34.50 14.58
C SER A 182 -4.26 -35.27 13.73
N HIS A 183 -5.49 -35.45 14.23
CA HIS A 183 -6.51 -36.26 13.53
C HIS A 183 -7.61 -35.48 12.80
N ILE A 184 -7.48 -34.16 12.66
CA ILE A 184 -8.36 -33.36 11.78
C ILE A 184 -7.64 -33.18 10.44
N SER A 185 -8.10 -33.90 9.41
CA SER A 185 -7.65 -33.67 8.04
C SER A 185 -8.22 -32.34 7.56
N ARG A 186 -7.35 -31.37 7.31
CA ARG A 186 -7.75 -30.06 6.75
C ARG A 186 -8.22 -30.27 5.31
N PRO A 187 -9.24 -29.53 4.84
CA PRO A 187 -9.64 -29.58 3.44
C PRO A 187 -8.44 -29.29 2.54
N HIS A 188 -8.25 -30.13 1.52
CA HIS A 188 -7.17 -29.99 0.56
C HIS A 188 -7.36 -28.68 -0.22
N ALA A 189 -6.33 -27.84 -0.25
CA ALA A 189 -6.30 -26.68 -1.14
C ALA A 189 -6.53 -27.16 -2.58
N ARG A 190 -7.53 -26.59 -3.26
CA ARG A 190 -7.88 -26.95 -4.65
C ARG A 190 -7.04 -26.22 -5.70
N TYR A 191 -6.08 -25.40 -5.27
CA TYR A 191 -5.21 -24.63 -6.17
C TYR A 191 -3.79 -25.23 -6.25
N PRO A 192 -3.06 -24.99 -7.36
CA PRO A 192 -1.71 -25.53 -7.55
C PRO A 192 -0.75 -25.00 -6.49
N THR A 193 -0.04 -25.89 -5.80
CA THR A 193 1.05 -25.52 -4.90
C THR A 193 2.22 -24.91 -5.70
N PRO A 194 2.81 -23.77 -5.28
CA PRO A 194 3.86 -23.08 -6.04
C PRO A 194 5.17 -23.87 -6.25
N ASP A 195 5.38 -24.97 -5.53
CA ASP A 195 6.67 -25.67 -5.50
C ASP A 195 6.97 -26.49 -6.76
N SER A 196 5.96 -26.77 -7.61
CA SER A 196 6.16 -27.54 -8.85
C SER A 196 6.54 -26.67 -10.07
N TRP A 197 6.39 -25.35 -10.00
CA TRP A 197 6.67 -24.46 -11.13
C TRP A 197 8.14 -24.00 -11.19
N SER A 198 8.84 -24.05 -10.05
CA SER A 198 10.20 -23.51 -9.94
C SER A 198 11.25 -24.45 -10.56
N LEU A 199 11.08 -25.77 -10.48
CA LEU A 199 12.10 -26.73 -10.95
C LEU A 199 12.12 -26.91 -12.48
N GLU A 200 10.96 -26.93 -13.13
CA GLU A 200 10.83 -27.01 -14.60
C GLU A 200 11.38 -25.75 -15.28
N PHE A 201 11.10 -24.57 -14.70
CA PHE A 201 11.54 -23.29 -15.25
C PHE A 201 13.04 -23.03 -15.03
N LEU A 202 13.60 -23.51 -13.92
CA LEU A 202 15.05 -23.45 -13.69
C LEU A 202 15.82 -24.44 -14.56
N SER A 203 15.27 -25.63 -14.80
CA SER A 203 15.90 -26.65 -15.67
C SER A 203 15.94 -26.21 -17.14
N ARG A 204 14.90 -25.50 -17.61
CA ARG A 204 14.85 -25.00 -18.99
C ARG A 204 15.85 -23.88 -19.29
N ASN A 205 16.31 -23.13 -18.29
CA ASN A 205 17.25 -22.03 -18.47
C ASN A 205 18.73 -22.44 -18.34
N LEU A 206 19.03 -23.66 -17.89
CA LEU A 206 20.40 -24.16 -17.79
C LEU A 206 20.88 -24.85 -19.09
N GLU A 207 19.97 -25.43 -19.86
CA GLU A 207 20.25 -26.06 -21.17
C GLU A 207 20.37 -25.04 -22.33
N ALA A 208 20.05 -23.77 -22.10
CA ALA A 208 20.09 -22.72 -23.14
C ALA A 208 21.40 -21.90 -23.15
N SER A 209 22.39 -22.22 -22.31
CA SER A 209 23.65 -21.47 -22.16
C SER A 209 24.91 -22.29 -22.50
N GLY A 210 24.78 -23.38 -23.26
CA GLY A 210 25.90 -24.13 -23.81
C GLY A 210 26.02 -23.93 -25.32
N VAL A 211 27.25 -23.68 -25.80
CA VAL A 211 27.70 -23.59 -27.21
C VAL A 211 27.52 -22.17 -27.79
N ASP A 212 28.56 -21.36 -28.00
CA ASP A 212 29.71 -21.63 -28.87
C ASP A 212 31.06 -21.11 -28.33
N LYS A 213 32.08 -21.94 -28.53
CA LYS A 213 33.50 -21.64 -28.35
C LYS A 213 34.17 -21.89 -29.71
N ALA A 214 34.54 -20.83 -30.41
CA ALA A 214 35.56 -20.82 -31.47
C ALA A 214 36.09 -19.39 -31.63
#